data_AF-A0A842YF92-F1
#
_entry.id   AF-A0A842YF92-F1
#
_cell.length_a   1.000
_cell.length_b   1.000
_cell.length_c   1.000
_cell.angle_alpha   90.00
_cell.angle_beta   90.00
_cell.angle_gamma   90.00
#
_symmetry.space_group_name_H-M   'P 1'
#
loop_
_entity.id
_entity.type
_entity.pdbx_description
1 polymer ?
#
loop_
_entity_poly.entity_id
_entity_poly.type
_entity_poly.pdbx_seq_one_letter_code
_entity_poly.pdbx_strand_id
1 'polypeptide(L)'
;AQIGVDALRRLFFDAETIPADFNEYISRLDSHGDYDMVFYALNFYSNDVDWLAREYWSELATEPYMNPTNFVNSTYDGWRNQLLYGTTYEEVYEAAAAMQMILQYNVPRLVVYENTYMQGYRNDQFTGHVGDLGRYISGPWTSRHIQKLDGTFGGTVPIAIGQEPDSFNIYVTNSAYSAAILSELWPSLYGFGPDLNPWPDLAESMVTETNSDNTDVPLGHTRFTVDIVQNATWSDGEPLTADDVAFSITYAFESAEFGNPAGADIGDLFSAYAPTPYRAVIEFTTESYWHFSNFAYDTIVPEHIFNNVDGIGYEGWNTWNPVFDPAQPNVNCGPYKFTDYEDGEFYEISYNPLFHYAPDRSGVITSNTETTTTTTGVETVPFDPVLAIVAGAVGAAVVILVGGFVLLRQK
;
A
#
# COMPACT_ATOMS: atom_id res chain seq x y z
N ALA A 1 17.39 11.36 21.77
CA ALA A 1 17.25 12.82 21.97
C ALA A 1 18.54 13.46 22.53
N GLN A 2 18.96 13.19 23.77
CA GLN A 2 20.13 13.88 24.38
C GLN A 2 21.44 13.76 23.59
N ILE A 3 21.74 12.59 23.03
CA ILE A 3 22.94 12.38 22.17
C ILE A 3 22.95 13.36 20.98
N GLY A 4 21.79 13.64 20.38
CA GLY A 4 21.64 14.59 19.27
C GLY A 4 21.91 16.04 19.72
N VAL A 5 21.36 16.44 20.87
CA VAL A 5 21.63 17.77 21.47
C VAL A 5 23.12 17.94 21.78
N ASP A 6 23.76 16.92 22.36
CA ASP A 6 25.18 16.98 22.67
C ASP A 6 26.04 17.08 21.41
N ALA A 7 25.66 16.40 20.33
CA ALA A 7 26.33 16.50 19.04
C ALA A 7 26.19 17.91 18.43
N LEU A 8 24.98 18.48 18.44
CA LEU A 8 24.72 19.85 17.97
C LEU A 8 25.50 20.89 18.79
N ARG A 9 25.51 20.77 20.11
CA ARG A 9 26.29 21.65 21.00
C ARG A 9 27.80 21.56 20.76
N ARG A 10 28.33 20.37 20.44
CA ARG A 10 29.74 20.21 20.04
C ARG A 10 30.08 20.90 18.72
N LEU A 11 29.09 21.07 17.85
CA LEU A 11 29.17 21.88 16.63
C LEU A 11 28.83 23.35 16.87
N PHE A 12 28.71 23.77 18.14
CA PHE A 12 28.39 25.12 18.58
C PHE A 12 26.97 25.61 18.23
N PHE A 13 26.04 24.69 17.98
CA PHE A 13 24.61 25.03 17.92
C PHE A 13 24.02 25.09 19.33
N ASP A 14 23.22 26.12 19.60
CA ASP A 14 22.35 26.14 20.77
C ASP A 14 21.20 25.16 20.54
N ALA A 15 21.12 24.13 21.37
CA ALA A 15 20.19 23.04 21.18
C ALA A 15 19.68 22.55 22.54
N GLU A 16 18.41 22.17 22.59
CA GLU A 16 17.77 21.56 23.74
C GLU A 16 16.77 20.49 23.30
N THR A 17 16.39 19.62 24.22
CA THR A 17 15.35 18.62 23.99
C THR A 17 14.02 19.18 24.49
N ILE A 18 13.07 19.35 23.57
CA ILE A 18 11.69 19.73 23.89
C ILE A 18 10.81 18.51 23.62
N PRO A 19 10.12 17.95 24.63
CA PRO A 19 9.10 16.94 24.38
C PRO A 19 7.90 17.61 23.67
N ALA A 20 7.50 17.03 22.54
CA ALA A 20 6.35 17.48 21.76
C ALA A 20 5.53 16.27 21.32
N ASP A 21 4.24 16.48 21.08
CA ASP A 21 3.39 15.47 20.44
C ASP A 21 3.74 15.36 18.94
N PHE A 22 3.52 14.20 18.34
CA PHE A 22 3.77 14.00 16.91
C PHE A 22 2.93 14.96 16.05
N ASN A 23 1.67 15.22 16.42
CA ASN A 23 0.81 16.14 15.66
C ASN A 23 1.26 17.60 15.80
N GLU A 24 1.83 17.97 16.95
CA GLU A 24 2.46 19.29 17.10
C GLU A 24 3.66 19.42 16.16
N TYR A 25 4.49 18.39 16.07
CA TYR A 25 5.63 18.36 15.16
C TYR A 25 5.22 18.47 13.68
N ILE A 26 4.22 17.70 13.26
CA ILE A 26 3.66 17.77 11.90
C ILE A 26 3.03 19.14 11.64
N SER A 27 2.29 19.71 12.60
CA SER A 27 1.72 21.05 12.44
C SER A 27 2.78 22.12 12.18
N ARG A 28 3.98 22.01 12.77
CA ARG A 28 5.10 22.95 12.51
C ARG A 28 5.69 22.77 11.12
N LEU A 29 5.78 21.52 10.64
CA LEU A 29 6.18 21.22 9.26
C LEU A 29 5.18 21.83 8.27
N ASP A 30 3.90 21.59 8.51
CA ASP A 30 2.80 21.95 7.64
C ASP A 30 2.53 23.46 7.57
N SER A 31 2.73 24.17 8.69
CA SER A 31 2.42 25.59 8.81
C SER A 31 3.42 26.51 8.12
N HIS A 32 4.48 25.97 7.53
CA HIS A 32 5.57 26.69 6.86
C HIS A 32 6.28 27.73 7.74
N GLY A 33 7.61 27.63 7.86
CA GLY A 33 8.43 28.69 8.47
C GLY A 33 8.57 28.64 10.00
N ASP A 34 8.08 27.60 10.68
CA ASP A 34 8.39 27.31 12.09
C ASP A 34 9.53 26.28 12.25
N TYR A 35 10.45 26.24 11.28
CA TYR A 35 11.69 25.44 11.33
C TYR A 35 12.72 25.96 10.32
N ASP A 36 14.02 25.86 10.65
CA ASP A 36 15.11 25.99 9.67
C ASP A 36 15.49 24.62 9.08
N MET A 37 15.37 23.56 9.89
CA MET A 37 15.62 22.17 9.50
C MET A 37 14.67 21.25 10.25
N VAL A 38 14.23 20.19 9.59
CA VAL A 38 13.30 19.19 10.11
C VAL A 38 13.85 17.79 9.82
N PHE A 39 13.74 16.89 10.80
CA PHE A 39 14.22 15.52 10.67
C PHE A 39 13.05 14.53 10.73
N TYR A 40 12.73 13.90 9.61
CA TYR A 40 11.62 12.94 9.54
C TYR A 40 11.97 11.77 8.63
N ALA A 41 11.24 10.68 8.80
CA ALA A 41 11.39 9.48 7.99
C ALA A 41 10.49 9.55 6.75
N LEU A 42 10.95 8.94 5.66
CA LEU A 42 10.20 8.78 4.42
C LEU A 42 10.31 7.33 3.98
N ASN A 43 9.22 6.83 3.41
CA ASN A 43 9.13 5.50 2.82
C ASN A 43 8.69 5.65 1.37
N PHE A 44 9.25 4.84 0.49
CA PHE A 44 8.84 4.73 -0.90
C PHE A 44 8.21 3.34 -1.07
N TYR A 45 6.93 3.31 -1.46
CA TYR A 45 6.17 2.06 -1.57
C TYR A 45 6.00 1.59 -3.02
N SER A 46 6.47 2.37 -3.99
CA SER A 46 6.47 2.06 -5.41
C SER A 46 7.72 2.64 -6.08
N ASN A 47 7.92 2.31 -7.35
CA ASN A 47 8.95 2.90 -8.21
C ASN A 47 8.47 4.17 -8.91
N ASP A 48 7.29 4.70 -8.55
CA ASP A 48 6.77 5.95 -9.09
C ASP A 48 7.61 7.14 -8.57
N VAL A 49 7.95 8.06 -9.48
CA VAL A 49 8.77 9.24 -9.18
C VAL A 49 8.07 10.55 -9.54
N ASP A 50 6.77 10.50 -9.83
CA ASP A 50 5.93 11.68 -10.08
C ASP A 50 5.96 12.68 -8.91
N TRP A 51 6.23 12.23 -7.68
CA TRP A 51 6.42 13.06 -6.49
C TRP A 51 7.49 14.13 -6.68
N LEU A 52 8.47 13.92 -7.57
CA LEU A 52 9.45 14.94 -7.95
C LEU A 52 8.76 16.20 -8.53
N ALA A 53 7.64 16.06 -9.25
CA ALA A 53 6.90 17.19 -9.79
C ALA A 53 6.08 17.97 -8.74
N ARG A 54 5.92 17.43 -7.51
CA ARG A 54 5.09 18.01 -6.45
C ARG A 54 5.93 18.47 -5.25
N GLU A 55 6.77 17.60 -4.70
CA GLU A 55 7.50 17.84 -3.44
C GLU A 55 8.53 18.99 -3.47
N TYR A 56 8.97 19.39 -4.65
CA TYR A 56 10.05 20.38 -4.82
C TYR A 56 9.69 21.47 -5.82
N TRP A 57 8.40 21.57 -6.19
CA TRP A 57 7.97 22.53 -7.19
C TRP A 57 7.97 23.94 -6.61
N SER A 58 8.63 24.88 -7.30
CA SER A 58 8.80 26.25 -6.80
C SER A 58 7.49 26.99 -6.54
N GLU A 59 6.43 26.73 -7.30
CA GLU A 59 5.14 27.39 -7.10
C GLU A 59 4.47 26.97 -5.78
N LEU A 60 4.82 25.80 -5.26
CA LEU A 60 4.33 25.29 -3.98
C LEU A 60 5.22 25.65 -2.80
N ALA A 61 6.34 26.36 -3.02
CA ALA A 61 7.32 26.67 -1.96
C ALA A 61 6.77 27.55 -0.83
N THR A 62 5.60 28.15 -1.01
CA THR A 62 4.92 28.95 0.02
C THR A 62 3.52 28.43 0.36
N GLU A 63 3.10 27.33 -0.27
CA GLU A 63 1.78 26.75 -0.05
C GLU A 63 1.84 25.80 1.16
N PRO A 64 0.99 26.01 2.19
CA PRO A 64 0.92 25.12 3.34
C PRO A 64 0.82 23.64 2.93
N TYR A 65 1.42 22.74 3.72
CA TYR A 65 1.47 21.29 3.46
C TYR A 65 2.23 20.84 2.21
N MET A 66 2.70 21.77 1.37
CA MET A 66 3.37 21.47 0.10
C MET A 66 4.83 21.95 0.14
N ASN A 67 5.70 21.32 -0.66
CA ASN A 67 7.13 21.62 -0.74
C ASN A 67 7.78 21.94 0.62
N PRO A 68 7.90 20.95 1.52
CA PRO A 68 8.37 21.15 2.90
C PRO A 68 9.82 21.64 3.01
N THR A 69 10.55 21.70 1.89
CA THR A 69 11.93 22.19 1.85
C THR A 69 12.04 23.65 1.42
N ASN A 70 10.92 24.28 1.02
CA ASN A 70 10.87 25.61 0.41
C ASN A 70 11.82 25.73 -0.79
N PHE A 71 12.06 24.62 -1.49
CA PHE A 71 13.01 24.56 -2.57
C PHE A 71 12.46 25.33 -3.77
N VAL A 72 13.27 26.24 -4.30
CA VAL A 72 12.94 27.05 -5.47
C VAL A 72 14.09 26.97 -6.46
N ASN A 73 13.85 26.41 -7.64
CA ASN A 73 14.85 26.27 -8.67
C ASN A 73 14.24 26.20 -10.07
N SER A 74 14.41 27.27 -10.87
CA SER A 74 13.84 27.35 -12.21
C SER A 74 14.35 26.28 -13.18
N THR A 75 15.58 25.77 -12.99
CA THR A 75 16.11 24.68 -13.83
C THR A 75 15.46 23.35 -13.47
N TYR A 76 15.14 23.13 -12.19
CA TYR A 76 14.37 21.98 -11.74
C TYR A 76 12.95 22.01 -12.30
N ASP A 77 12.27 23.15 -12.14
CA ASP A 77 10.88 23.34 -12.61
C ASP A 77 10.75 23.15 -14.12
N GLY A 78 11.80 23.45 -14.88
CA GLY A 78 11.83 23.26 -16.34
C GLY A 78 11.62 21.81 -16.79
N TRP A 79 11.90 20.82 -15.94
CA TRP A 79 11.71 19.40 -16.24
C TRP A 79 10.33 18.87 -15.85
N ARG A 80 9.57 19.61 -15.05
CA ARG A 80 8.31 19.15 -14.44
C ARG A 80 7.29 18.66 -15.47
N ASN A 81 7.10 19.42 -16.56
CA ASN A 81 6.12 19.05 -17.59
C ASN A 81 6.52 17.78 -18.34
N GLN A 82 7.82 17.58 -18.61
CA GLN A 82 8.29 16.34 -19.23
C GLN A 82 8.14 15.15 -18.28
N LEU A 83 8.36 15.34 -16.97
CA LEU A 83 8.11 14.30 -15.98
C LEU A 83 6.63 13.91 -15.97
N LEU A 84 5.70 14.87 -15.87
CA LEU A 84 4.27 14.59 -15.70
C LEU A 84 3.58 14.11 -16.98
N TYR A 85 3.97 14.63 -18.15
CA TYR A 85 3.26 14.43 -19.40
C TYR A 85 4.07 13.69 -20.47
N GLY A 86 5.29 13.25 -20.15
CA GLY A 86 6.01 12.29 -20.99
C GLY A 86 5.17 11.03 -21.15
N THR A 87 5.12 10.48 -22.36
CA THR A 87 4.32 9.27 -22.68
C THR A 87 5.19 8.02 -22.76
N THR A 88 6.50 8.19 -22.74
CA THR A 88 7.48 7.10 -22.80
C THR A 88 8.34 7.03 -21.55
N TYR A 89 8.83 5.82 -21.25
CA TYR A 89 9.78 5.62 -20.14
C TYR A 89 11.02 6.49 -20.31
N GLU A 90 11.56 6.61 -21.52
CA GLU A 90 12.78 7.38 -21.79
C GLU A 90 12.62 8.88 -21.49
N GLU A 91 11.49 9.47 -21.89
CA GLU A 91 11.20 10.89 -21.61
C GLU A 91 11.09 11.15 -20.11
N VAL A 92 10.37 10.28 -19.40
CA VAL A 92 10.18 10.37 -17.95
C VAL A 92 11.50 10.13 -17.21
N TYR A 93 12.27 9.12 -17.63
CA TYR A 93 13.58 8.80 -17.07
C TYR A 93 14.56 9.96 -17.21
N GLU A 94 14.62 10.60 -18.38
CA GLU A 94 15.48 11.76 -18.61
C GLU A 94 15.12 12.91 -17.66
N ALA A 95 13.82 13.25 -17.55
CA ALA A 95 13.35 14.31 -16.66
C ALA A 95 13.64 13.98 -15.20
N ALA A 96 13.31 12.76 -14.73
CA ALA A 96 13.54 12.31 -13.38
C ALA A 96 15.03 12.34 -13.01
N ALA A 97 15.90 11.83 -13.89
CA ALA A 97 17.34 11.83 -13.68
C ALA A 97 17.90 13.26 -13.59
N ALA A 98 17.48 14.16 -14.48
CA ALA A 98 17.89 15.56 -14.46
C ALA A 98 17.43 16.27 -13.16
N MET A 99 16.17 16.07 -12.76
CA MET A 99 15.60 16.59 -11.52
C MET A 99 16.37 16.08 -10.30
N GLN A 100 16.64 14.78 -10.21
CA GLN A 100 17.40 14.18 -9.12
C GLN A 100 18.85 14.66 -9.07
N MET A 101 19.51 14.89 -10.20
CA MET A 101 20.86 15.50 -10.24
C MET A 101 20.87 16.92 -9.66
N ILE A 102 19.84 17.71 -9.94
CA ILE A 102 19.69 19.06 -9.39
C ILE A 102 19.48 18.98 -7.87
N LEU A 103 18.63 18.07 -7.39
CA LEU A 103 18.44 17.85 -5.95
C LEU A 103 19.73 17.39 -5.27
N GLN A 104 20.48 16.48 -5.89
CA GLN A 104 21.76 16.00 -5.37
C GLN A 104 22.80 17.12 -5.24
N TYR A 105 22.80 18.09 -6.15
CA TYR A 105 23.72 19.23 -6.09
C TYR A 105 23.28 20.28 -5.05
N ASN A 106 21.98 20.55 -4.93
CA ASN A 106 21.46 21.59 -4.03
C ASN A 106 21.21 21.09 -2.61
N VAL A 107 21.01 19.78 -2.43
CA VAL A 107 20.76 19.09 -1.17
C VAL A 107 19.64 19.73 -0.34
N PRO A 108 18.42 19.93 -0.89
CA PRO A 108 17.29 20.42 -0.10
C PRO A 108 16.85 19.41 0.98
N ARG A 109 17.20 18.13 0.80
CA ARG A 109 17.02 17.04 1.77
C ARG A 109 18.33 16.26 1.88
N LEU A 110 18.74 15.95 3.12
CA LEU A 110 19.92 15.14 3.41
C LEU A 110 19.50 13.79 4.00
N VAL A 111 19.83 12.69 3.31
CA VAL A 111 19.64 11.33 3.84
C VAL A 111 20.77 11.05 4.83
N VAL A 112 20.43 11.00 6.12
CA VAL A 112 21.41 10.82 7.20
C VAL A 112 21.61 9.36 7.61
N TYR A 113 20.58 8.52 7.44
CA TYR A 113 20.66 7.07 7.62
C TYR A 113 19.44 6.41 6.95
N GLU A 114 19.55 5.10 6.74
CA GLU A 114 18.46 4.24 6.32
C GLU A 114 18.11 3.27 7.45
N ASN A 115 16.83 3.02 7.67
CA ASN A 115 16.40 2.01 8.64
C ASN A 115 16.70 0.61 8.11
N THR A 116 17.31 -0.23 8.93
CA THR A 116 17.45 -1.66 8.64
C THR A 116 16.37 -2.43 9.40
N TYR A 117 15.44 -3.05 8.66
CA TYR A 117 14.43 -3.93 9.23
C TYR A 117 14.87 -5.38 9.08
N MET A 118 14.69 -6.17 10.15
CA MET A 118 15.00 -7.61 10.16
C MET A 118 13.70 -8.40 10.28
N GLN A 119 13.55 -9.43 9.45
CA GLN A 119 12.45 -10.38 9.55
C GLN A 119 12.98 -11.79 9.81
N GLY A 120 12.53 -12.38 10.93
CA GLY A 120 12.78 -13.79 11.23
C GLY A 120 11.75 -14.66 10.55
N TYR A 121 12.18 -15.73 9.90
CA TYR A 121 11.29 -16.71 9.25
C TYR A 121 11.76 -18.14 9.50
N ARG A 122 10.82 -19.09 9.39
CA ARG A 122 11.03 -20.51 9.69
C ARG A 122 11.51 -21.27 8.45
N ASN A 123 12.81 -21.47 8.31
CA ASN A 123 13.40 -22.28 7.23
C ASN A 123 13.62 -23.77 7.61
N ASP A 124 13.26 -24.14 8.84
CA ASP A 124 13.28 -25.50 9.38
C ASP A 124 11.95 -26.25 9.20
N GLN A 125 10.89 -25.53 8.84
CA GLN A 125 9.55 -26.09 8.56
C GLN A 125 9.04 -25.75 7.16
N PHE A 126 9.40 -24.58 6.63
CA PHE A 126 8.88 -24.08 5.36
C PHE A 126 10.00 -23.74 4.36
N THR A 127 9.65 -23.85 3.08
CA THR A 127 10.41 -23.34 1.93
C THR A 127 9.48 -22.52 1.03
N GLY A 128 9.99 -21.91 -0.04
CA GLY A 128 9.19 -21.05 -0.92
C GLY A 128 9.06 -19.60 -0.42
N HIS A 129 9.86 -19.22 0.57
CA HIS A 129 10.01 -17.82 0.97
C HIS A 129 10.54 -17.00 -0.22
N VAL A 130 9.81 -15.95 -0.60
CA VAL A 130 10.17 -15.02 -1.66
C VAL A 130 10.50 -13.69 -1.02
N GLY A 131 11.77 -13.27 -1.12
CA GLY A 131 12.17 -11.93 -0.73
C GLY A 131 11.75 -10.94 -1.82
N ASP A 132 10.90 -9.99 -1.46
CA ASP A 132 10.50 -8.87 -2.30
C ASP A 132 10.92 -7.51 -1.73
N LEU A 133 10.99 -6.50 -2.59
CA LEU A 133 11.47 -5.16 -2.24
C LEU A 133 10.46 -4.32 -1.43
N GLY A 134 9.17 -4.70 -1.38
CA GLY A 134 8.13 -3.90 -0.71
C GLY A 134 7.74 -4.41 0.68
N ARG A 135 7.53 -5.72 0.80
CA ARG A 135 7.05 -6.48 1.97
C ARG A 135 8.07 -7.51 2.46
N TYR A 136 9.26 -7.54 1.88
CA TYR A 136 10.37 -8.40 2.29
C TYR A 136 9.99 -9.88 2.18
N ILE A 137 9.97 -10.65 3.27
CA ILE A 137 9.67 -12.09 3.24
C ILE A 137 8.25 -12.42 3.68
N SER A 138 7.46 -11.40 4.02
CA SER A 138 6.07 -11.52 4.47
C SER A 138 5.08 -10.97 3.44
N GLY A 139 5.50 -10.81 2.18
CA GLY A 139 4.65 -10.31 1.10
C GLY A 139 3.79 -11.39 0.43
N PRO A 140 2.86 -10.98 -0.44
CA PRO A 140 1.96 -11.88 -1.18
C PRO A 140 2.66 -13.00 -1.94
N TRP A 141 3.88 -12.74 -2.42
CA TRP A 141 4.68 -13.73 -3.13
C TRP A 141 5.10 -14.89 -2.23
N THR A 142 5.47 -14.61 -0.98
CA THR A 142 5.71 -15.67 0.00
C THR A 142 4.41 -16.39 0.32
N SER A 143 3.33 -15.67 0.61
CA SER A 143 2.02 -16.28 0.92
C SER A 143 1.53 -17.22 -0.18
N ARG A 144 1.82 -16.93 -1.46
CA ARG A 144 1.41 -17.75 -2.61
C ARG A 144 2.37 -18.91 -2.93
N HIS A 145 3.63 -18.84 -2.50
CA HIS A 145 4.67 -19.83 -2.85
C HIS A 145 5.14 -20.69 -1.67
N ILE A 146 4.81 -20.31 -0.43
CA ILE A 146 5.24 -21.01 0.77
C ILE A 146 4.65 -22.41 0.84
N GLN A 147 5.50 -23.37 1.22
CA GLN A 147 5.14 -24.78 1.34
C GLN A 147 5.95 -25.45 2.45
N LYS A 148 5.42 -26.53 3.02
CA LYS A 148 6.15 -27.35 3.99
C LYS A 148 7.33 -28.04 3.33
N LEU A 149 8.42 -28.21 4.07
CA LEU A 149 9.63 -28.89 3.59
C LEU A 149 9.41 -30.35 3.19
N ASP A 150 8.44 -31.01 3.82
CA ASP A 150 8.08 -32.41 3.52
C ASP A 150 7.16 -32.55 2.30
N GLY A 151 6.74 -31.43 1.68
CA GLY A 151 5.83 -31.41 0.54
C GLY A 151 4.39 -31.76 0.87
N THR A 152 4.03 -31.91 2.15
CA THR A 152 2.64 -32.18 2.54
C THR A 152 1.76 -30.97 2.28
N PHE A 153 0.56 -31.24 1.80
CA PHE A 153 -0.40 -30.20 1.45
C PHE A 153 -1.10 -29.62 2.70
N GLY A 154 -1.35 -28.31 2.69
CA GLY A 154 -2.06 -27.61 3.75
C GLY A 154 -1.24 -27.41 5.03
N GLY A 155 -1.91 -26.92 6.07
CA GLY A 155 -1.32 -26.47 7.33
C GLY A 155 -1.37 -24.95 7.47
N THR A 156 -0.80 -24.46 8.57
CA THR A 156 -0.83 -23.04 8.94
C THR A 156 0.60 -22.50 9.03
N VAL A 157 0.81 -21.32 8.46
CA VAL A 157 2.07 -20.56 8.59
C VAL A 157 1.81 -19.38 9.51
N PRO A 158 2.43 -19.31 10.69
CA PRO A 158 2.35 -18.12 11.53
C PRO A 158 3.25 -17.03 10.96
N ILE A 159 2.66 -15.88 10.63
CA ILE A 159 3.37 -14.68 10.20
C ILE A 159 3.17 -13.62 11.29
N ALA A 160 4.27 -13.10 11.83
CA ALA A 160 4.20 -12.07 12.86
C ALA A 160 3.91 -10.70 12.26
N ILE A 161 2.90 -10.00 12.80
CA ILE A 161 2.68 -8.57 12.58
C ILE A 161 3.13 -7.78 13.81
N GLY A 162 3.62 -6.57 13.59
CA GLY A 162 4.25 -5.76 14.64
C GLY A 162 3.27 -5.00 15.52
N GLN A 163 2.06 -4.76 15.02
CA GLN A 163 0.97 -4.09 15.74
C GLN A 163 -0.37 -4.70 15.32
N GLU A 164 -1.37 -4.48 16.17
CA GLU A 164 -2.75 -4.85 15.89
C GLU A 164 -3.30 -4.08 14.66
N PRO A 165 -4.05 -4.73 13.77
CA PRO A 165 -4.80 -4.07 12.71
C PRO A 165 -5.76 -3.02 13.27
N ASP A 166 -5.76 -1.84 12.66
CA ASP A 166 -6.63 -0.71 13.03
C ASP A 166 -8.03 -0.81 12.39
N SER A 167 -8.11 -1.31 11.16
CA SER A 167 -9.33 -1.46 10.38
C SER A 167 -9.09 -2.43 9.22
N PHE A 168 -10.16 -3.12 8.79
CA PHE A 168 -10.16 -3.90 7.55
C PHE A 168 -10.88 -3.19 6.39
N ASN A 169 -11.23 -1.92 6.56
CA ASN A 169 -11.70 -1.07 5.47
C ASN A 169 -10.52 -0.56 4.63
N ILE A 170 -10.46 -0.94 3.35
CA ILE A 170 -9.39 -0.61 2.40
C ILE A 170 -9.20 0.90 2.18
N TYR A 171 -10.21 1.72 2.47
CA TYR A 171 -10.17 3.17 2.28
C TYR A 171 -9.86 3.96 3.57
N VAL A 172 -9.87 3.30 4.73
CA VAL A 172 -9.72 3.97 6.04
C VAL A 172 -8.42 3.60 6.75
N THR A 173 -7.94 2.37 6.57
CA THR A 173 -6.71 1.90 7.23
C THR A 173 -5.51 2.80 6.91
N ASN A 174 -4.72 3.13 7.93
CA ASN A 174 -3.39 3.73 7.76
C ASN A 174 -2.28 2.79 8.31
N SER A 175 -2.65 1.61 8.79
CA SER A 175 -1.72 0.61 9.30
C SER A 175 -1.09 -0.21 8.18
N ALA A 176 0.25 -0.25 8.17
CA ALA A 176 0.99 -1.14 7.29
C ALA A 176 0.70 -2.63 7.57
N TYR A 177 0.25 -2.97 8.78
CA TYR A 177 -0.08 -4.33 9.22
C TYR A 177 -1.47 -4.77 8.74
N SER A 178 -2.48 -3.89 8.83
CA SER A 178 -3.79 -4.11 8.20
C SER A 178 -3.64 -4.28 6.69
N ALA A 179 -2.86 -3.38 6.05
CA ALA A 179 -2.60 -3.44 4.61
C ALA A 179 -1.91 -4.74 4.17
N ALA A 180 -1.05 -5.34 5.01
CA ALA A 180 -0.42 -6.62 4.69
C ALA A 180 -1.47 -7.74 4.58
N ILE A 181 -2.46 -7.77 5.48
CA ILE A 181 -3.57 -8.74 5.44
C ILE A 181 -4.50 -8.43 4.26
N LEU A 182 -4.89 -7.17 4.07
CA LEU A 182 -5.82 -6.76 3.01
C LEU A 182 -5.30 -7.08 1.61
N SER A 183 -3.97 -7.00 1.38
CA SER A 183 -3.35 -7.34 0.09
C SER A 183 -3.47 -8.82 -0.30
N GLU A 184 -3.88 -9.69 0.64
CA GLU A 184 -4.16 -11.11 0.38
C GLU A 184 -5.65 -11.37 0.07
N LEU A 185 -6.51 -10.38 0.33
CA LEU A 185 -7.97 -10.50 0.21
C LEU A 185 -8.49 -9.81 -1.05
N TRP A 186 -7.92 -8.68 -1.43
CA TRP A 186 -8.47 -7.81 -2.47
C TRP A 186 -7.70 -7.94 -3.80
N PRO A 187 -8.41 -8.01 -4.93
CA PRO A 187 -7.77 -8.05 -6.26
C PRO A 187 -7.48 -6.63 -6.79
N SER A 188 -6.59 -6.57 -7.77
CA SER A 188 -6.36 -5.39 -8.61
C SER A 188 -6.15 -5.81 -10.07
N LEU A 189 -6.07 -4.87 -11.02
CA LEU A 189 -5.67 -5.23 -12.39
C LEU A 189 -4.22 -5.70 -12.43
N TYR A 190 -3.34 -4.98 -11.74
CA TYR A 190 -1.93 -5.28 -11.53
C TYR A 190 -1.58 -5.14 -10.05
N GLY A 191 -0.66 -5.98 -9.58
CA GLY A 191 0.01 -5.82 -8.29
C GLY A 191 1.51 -5.55 -8.48
N PHE A 192 2.25 -5.42 -7.38
CA PHE A 192 3.70 -5.32 -7.42
C PHE A 192 4.36 -6.70 -7.40
N GLY A 193 5.19 -6.97 -8.39
CA GLY A 193 6.12 -8.10 -8.41
C GLY A 193 7.17 -8.03 -7.30
N PRO A 194 7.98 -9.09 -7.10
CA PRO A 194 9.01 -9.08 -6.07
C PRO A 194 10.05 -7.95 -6.21
N ASP A 195 10.21 -7.44 -7.41
CA ASP A 195 11.10 -6.35 -7.82
C ASP A 195 10.40 -4.98 -7.91
N LEU A 196 9.16 -4.87 -7.42
CA LEU A 196 8.27 -3.70 -7.54
C LEU A 196 7.91 -3.32 -8.98
N ASN A 197 8.17 -4.19 -9.96
CA ASN A 197 7.62 -4.00 -11.29
C ASN A 197 6.14 -4.42 -11.34
N PRO A 198 5.33 -3.83 -12.23
CA PRO A 198 3.94 -4.23 -12.38
C PRO A 198 3.84 -5.71 -12.74
N TRP A 199 2.98 -6.45 -12.04
CA TRP A 199 2.69 -7.85 -12.29
C TRP A 199 1.17 -8.04 -12.46
N PRO A 200 0.71 -8.69 -13.54
CA PRO A 200 -0.72 -8.87 -13.78
C PRO A 200 -1.38 -9.70 -12.67
N ASP A 201 -2.53 -9.24 -12.18
CA ASP A 201 -3.43 -10.05 -11.33
C ASP A 201 -4.72 -10.38 -12.09
N LEU A 202 -5.66 -9.44 -12.19
CA LEU A 202 -6.85 -9.62 -13.03
C LEU A 202 -6.58 -9.39 -14.52
N ALA A 203 -5.59 -8.55 -14.87
CA ALA A 203 -5.30 -8.25 -16.27
C ALA A 203 -4.60 -9.41 -16.99
N GLU A 204 -5.11 -9.81 -18.16
CA GLU A 204 -4.43 -10.75 -19.07
C GLU A 204 -3.59 -10.01 -20.12
N SER A 205 -4.09 -8.88 -20.60
CA SER A 205 -3.37 -8.02 -21.52
C SER A 205 -3.87 -6.59 -21.45
N MET A 206 -3.02 -5.65 -21.88
CA MET A 206 -3.36 -4.24 -21.93
C MET A 206 -2.77 -3.61 -23.19
N VAL A 207 -3.55 -2.73 -23.81
CA VAL A 207 -3.12 -1.85 -24.89
C VAL A 207 -3.29 -0.41 -24.43
N THR A 208 -2.25 0.39 -24.59
CA THR A 208 -2.29 1.84 -24.36
C THR A 208 -2.23 2.55 -25.71
N GLU A 209 -3.13 3.50 -25.93
CA GLU A 209 -3.25 4.24 -27.18
C GLU A 209 -3.47 5.74 -26.89
N THR A 210 -2.84 6.60 -27.69
CA THR A 210 -3.23 8.01 -27.80
C THR A 210 -3.85 8.27 -29.18
N ASN A 211 -4.22 9.52 -29.47
CA ASN A 211 -4.72 9.89 -30.80
C ASN A 211 -3.73 9.59 -31.94
N SER A 212 -2.41 9.55 -31.66
CA SER A 212 -1.41 9.22 -32.68
C SER A 212 -1.43 7.76 -33.09
N ASP A 213 -1.81 6.87 -32.17
CA ASP A 213 -1.92 5.43 -32.41
C ASP A 213 -3.30 5.08 -32.99
N ASN A 214 -4.35 5.75 -32.48
CA ASN A 214 -5.74 5.48 -32.80
C ASN A 214 -6.58 6.76 -32.80
N THR A 215 -7.09 7.16 -33.96
CA THR A 215 -7.85 8.41 -34.13
C THR A 215 -9.19 8.44 -33.40
N ASP A 216 -9.68 7.30 -32.90
CA ASP A 216 -10.88 7.21 -32.06
C ASP A 216 -10.61 7.63 -30.60
N VAL A 217 -9.35 7.76 -30.20
CA VAL A 217 -8.95 8.40 -28.94
C VAL A 217 -8.90 9.91 -29.18
N PRO A 218 -9.59 10.75 -28.39
CA PRO A 218 -9.52 12.21 -28.55
C PRO A 218 -8.09 12.76 -28.46
N LEU A 219 -7.83 13.88 -29.13
CA LEU A 219 -6.51 14.52 -29.08
C LEU A 219 -6.17 14.94 -27.64
N GLY A 220 -4.98 14.54 -27.18
CA GLY A 220 -4.51 14.83 -25.82
C GLY A 220 -5.01 13.85 -24.77
N HIS A 221 -5.75 12.80 -25.14
CA HIS A 221 -6.21 11.75 -24.22
C HIS A 221 -5.32 10.51 -24.30
N THR A 222 -5.32 9.74 -23.22
CA THR A 222 -4.76 8.38 -23.17
C THR A 222 -5.88 7.38 -22.94
N ARG A 223 -5.94 6.31 -23.75
CA ARG A 223 -6.87 5.19 -23.56
C ARG A 223 -6.12 3.92 -23.22
N PHE A 224 -6.59 3.23 -22.20
CA PHE A 224 -6.16 1.88 -21.82
C PHE A 224 -7.29 0.91 -22.11
N THR A 225 -7.01 -0.12 -22.91
CA THR A 225 -7.93 -1.26 -23.13
C THR A 225 -7.34 -2.48 -22.44
N VAL A 226 -8.03 -3.00 -21.43
CA VAL A 226 -7.56 -4.10 -20.59
C VAL A 226 -8.48 -5.31 -20.78
N ASP A 227 -7.92 -6.43 -21.24
CA ASP A 227 -8.60 -7.72 -21.18
C ASP A 227 -8.31 -8.37 -19.83
N ILE A 228 -9.33 -8.88 -19.15
CA ILE A 228 -9.21 -9.51 -17.83
C ILE A 228 -9.46 -11.01 -17.86
N VAL A 229 -8.98 -11.72 -16.84
CA VAL A 229 -9.19 -13.16 -16.65
C VAL A 229 -10.68 -13.50 -16.65
N GLN A 230 -11.04 -14.64 -17.26
CA GLN A 230 -12.44 -15.03 -17.48
C GLN A 230 -13.01 -15.95 -16.39
N ASN A 231 -12.18 -16.34 -15.42
CA ASN A 231 -12.52 -17.27 -14.35
C ASN A 231 -12.45 -16.64 -12.95
N ALA A 232 -12.30 -15.31 -12.84
CA ALA A 232 -12.38 -14.62 -11.56
C ALA A 232 -13.81 -14.68 -11.01
N THR A 233 -13.91 -14.87 -9.70
CA THR A 233 -15.18 -15.05 -8.99
C THR A 233 -15.06 -14.50 -7.59
N TRP A 234 -15.99 -13.61 -7.23
CA TRP A 234 -16.11 -13.06 -5.90
C TRP A 234 -16.35 -14.15 -4.86
N SER A 235 -16.01 -13.88 -3.61
CA SER A 235 -16.07 -14.87 -2.53
C SER A 235 -17.48 -15.39 -2.21
N ASP A 236 -18.52 -14.67 -2.65
CA ASP A 236 -19.94 -15.02 -2.59
C ASP A 236 -20.43 -15.85 -3.79
N GLY A 237 -19.58 -16.05 -4.80
CA GLY A 237 -19.84 -16.85 -5.99
C GLY A 237 -20.29 -16.05 -7.22
N GLU A 238 -20.44 -14.74 -7.12
CA GLU A 238 -20.74 -13.90 -8.29
C GLU A 238 -19.51 -13.78 -9.20
N PRO A 239 -19.64 -13.89 -10.53
CA PRO A 239 -18.51 -13.69 -11.44
C PRO A 239 -17.97 -12.27 -11.31
N LEU A 240 -16.64 -12.13 -11.27
CA LEU A 240 -16.00 -10.81 -11.40
C LEU A 240 -15.85 -10.49 -12.88
N THR A 241 -16.38 -9.35 -13.32
CA THR A 241 -16.37 -8.95 -14.74
C THR A 241 -15.68 -7.60 -14.95
N ALA A 242 -15.54 -7.20 -16.22
CA ALA A 242 -15.06 -5.87 -16.57
C ALA A 242 -16.02 -4.76 -16.15
N ASP A 243 -17.30 -5.07 -15.88
CA ASP A 243 -18.25 -4.11 -15.31
C ASP A 243 -17.80 -3.72 -13.87
N ASP A 244 -17.37 -4.68 -13.05
CA ASP A 244 -16.78 -4.40 -11.72
C ASP A 244 -15.55 -3.51 -11.83
N VAL A 245 -14.70 -3.74 -12.83
CA VAL A 245 -13.50 -2.91 -13.08
C VAL A 245 -13.91 -1.48 -13.42
N ALA A 246 -14.78 -1.30 -14.43
CA ALA A 246 -15.25 0.01 -14.83
C ALA A 246 -15.99 0.74 -13.69
N PHE A 247 -16.79 0.01 -12.93
CA PHE A 247 -17.47 0.50 -11.74
C PHE A 247 -16.46 0.96 -10.69
N SER A 248 -15.44 0.15 -10.37
CA SER A 248 -14.44 0.47 -9.34
C SER A 248 -13.69 1.77 -9.65
N ILE A 249 -13.28 1.93 -10.90
CA ILE A 249 -12.59 3.13 -11.36
C ILE A 249 -13.51 4.36 -11.31
N THR A 250 -14.77 4.20 -11.71
CA THR A 250 -15.77 5.27 -11.59
C THR A 250 -16.09 5.59 -10.13
N TYR A 251 -16.16 4.58 -9.26
CA TYR A 251 -16.41 4.71 -7.84
C TYR A 251 -15.30 5.49 -7.16
N ALA A 252 -14.03 5.18 -7.45
CA ALA A 252 -12.89 5.92 -6.94
C ALA A 252 -12.99 7.42 -7.31
N PHE A 253 -13.29 7.73 -8.57
CA PHE A 253 -13.46 9.10 -9.06
C PHE A 253 -14.64 9.84 -8.39
N GLU A 254 -15.84 9.26 -8.42
CA GLU A 254 -17.07 9.90 -7.92
C GLU A 254 -17.06 10.02 -6.38
N SER A 255 -16.50 9.03 -5.67
CA SER A 255 -16.42 9.07 -4.20
C SER A 255 -15.39 10.09 -3.67
N ALA A 256 -14.54 10.65 -4.55
CA ALA A 256 -13.59 11.70 -4.20
C ALA A 256 -14.29 12.96 -3.64
N GLU A 257 -15.47 13.32 -4.16
CA GLU A 257 -16.26 14.45 -3.65
C GLU A 257 -16.66 14.25 -2.17
N PHE A 258 -16.75 13.00 -1.74
CA PHE A 258 -17.06 12.60 -0.36
C PHE A 258 -15.80 12.32 0.48
N GLY A 259 -14.63 12.68 -0.04
CA GLY A 259 -13.34 12.56 0.64
C GLY A 259 -12.71 11.17 0.62
N ASN A 260 -13.18 10.25 -0.24
CA ASN A 260 -12.54 8.94 -0.38
C ASN A 260 -11.13 9.10 -0.95
N PRO A 261 -10.08 8.57 -0.30
CA PRO A 261 -8.70 8.66 -0.81
C PRO A 261 -8.48 7.93 -2.13
N ALA A 262 -9.34 6.99 -2.52
CA ALA A 262 -9.23 6.28 -3.81
C ALA A 262 -9.25 7.21 -5.03
N GLY A 263 -9.88 8.39 -4.92
CA GLY A 263 -9.92 9.36 -6.00
C GLY A 263 -8.70 10.26 -6.13
N ALA A 264 -7.70 10.14 -5.25
CA ALA A 264 -6.61 11.11 -5.11
C ALA A 264 -5.76 11.27 -6.39
N ASP A 265 -5.52 10.18 -7.11
CA ASP A 265 -4.65 10.17 -8.30
C ASP A 265 -5.41 9.96 -9.62
N ILE A 266 -6.75 9.99 -9.59
CA ILE A 266 -7.60 9.70 -10.77
C ILE A 266 -8.39 10.91 -11.28
N GLY A 267 -8.01 12.12 -10.88
CA GLY A 267 -8.73 13.36 -11.19
C GLY A 267 -8.88 13.70 -12.69
N ASP A 268 -8.01 13.16 -13.55
CA ASP A 268 -8.06 13.36 -15.00
C ASP A 268 -8.89 12.30 -15.74
N LEU A 269 -9.59 11.41 -15.01
CA LEU A 269 -10.45 10.38 -15.60
C LEU A 269 -11.50 11.02 -16.50
N PHE A 270 -11.55 10.54 -17.74
CA PHE A 270 -12.59 10.91 -18.70
C PHE A 270 -13.76 9.92 -18.65
N SER A 271 -13.46 8.63 -18.68
CA SER A 271 -14.47 7.58 -18.63
C SER A 271 -13.85 6.21 -18.30
N ALA A 272 -14.63 5.36 -17.63
CA ALA A 272 -14.35 3.93 -17.52
C ALA A 272 -15.61 3.15 -17.92
N TYR A 273 -15.48 2.15 -18.79
CA TYR A 273 -16.61 1.36 -19.27
C TYR A 273 -16.20 -0.04 -19.75
N ALA A 274 -17.15 -0.97 -19.78
CA ALA A 274 -16.93 -2.35 -20.21
C ALA A 274 -17.67 -2.65 -21.53
N PRO A 275 -17.00 -2.60 -22.70
CA PRO A 275 -17.64 -3.00 -23.96
C PRO A 275 -18.01 -4.49 -24.03
N THR A 276 -17.38 -5.33 -23.20
CA THR A 276 -17.68 -6.77 -23.08
C THR A 276 -17.45 -7.21 -21.63
N PRO A 277 -17.97 -8.37 -21.18
CA PRO A 277 -17.77 -8.84 -19.80
C PRO A 277 -16.31 -9.05 -19.37
N TYR A 278 -15.36 -9.10 -20.30
CA TYR A 278 -13.94 -9.34 -19.99
C TYR A 278 -13.00 -8.29 -20.58
N ARG A 279 -13.55 -7.14 -20.99
CA ARG A 279 -12.76 -6.02 -21.52
C ARG A 279 -13.21 -4.74 -20.87
N ALA A 280 -12.31 -4.10 -20.15
CA ALA A 280 -12.49 -2.76 -19.60
C ALA A 280 -11.74 -1.74 -20.47
N VAL A 281 -12.31 -0.54 -20.59
CA VAL A 281 -11.67 0.62 -21.21
C VAL A 281 -11.64 1.74 -20.18
N ILE A 282 -10.44 2.28 -19.95
CA ILE A 282 -10.19 3.42 -19.07
C ILE A 282 -9.57 4.54 -19.91
N GLU A 283 -10.12 5.73 -19.86
CA GLU A 283 -9.65 6.87 -20.64
C GLU A 283 -9.40 8.08 -19.75
N PHE A 284 -8.30 8.78 -19.97
CA PHE A 284 -7.90 10.00 -19.28
C PHE A 284 -7.89 11.18 -20.25
N THR A 285 -8.18 12.38 -19.74
CA THR A 285 -8.21 13.63 -20.51
C THR A 285 -6.82 14.19 -20.84
N THR A 286 -5.76 13.54 -20.37
CA THR A 286 -4.36 13.93 -20.57
C THR A 286 -3.50 12.78 -21.11
N GLU A 287 -2.33 13.15 -21.64
CA GLU A 287 -1.26 12.23 -22.01
C GLU A 287 -0.24 12.15 -20.87
N SER A 288 -0.05 10.95 -20.30
CA SER A 288 0.91 10.73 -19.21
C SER A 288 1.29 9.26 -19.07
N TYR A 289 2.58 9.00 -18.88
CA TYR A 289 3.12 7.71 -18.48
C TYR A 289 2.53 7.22 -17.14
N TRP A 290 2.22 8.14 -16.23
CA TRP A 290 1.74 7.84 -14.88
C TRP A 290 0.28 7.40 -14.84
N HIS A 291 -0.49 7.60 -15.92
CA HIS A 291 -1.88 7.14 -15.94
C HIS A 291 -2.01 5.63 -15.70
N PHE A 292 -0.98 4.83 -16.04
CA PHE A 292 -0.98 3.42 -15.69
C PHE A 292 -1.06 3.20 -14.16
N SER A 293 -0.19 3.85 -13.37
CA SER A 293 -0.18 3.67 -11.91
C SER A 293 -1.45 4.20 -11.25
N ASN A 294 -2.09 5.22 -11.83
CA ASN A 294 -3.31 5.85 -11.31
C ASN A 294 -4.55 4.94 -11.27
N PHE A 295 -4.55 3.78 -11.95
CA PHE A 295 -5.68 2.84 -11.92
C PHE A 295 -5.23 1.38 -11.75
N ALA A 296 -4.03 1.02 -12.18
CA ALA A 296 -3.64 -0.38 -12.30
C ALA A 296 -3.55 -1.10 -10.95
N TYR A 297 -3.17 -0.36 -9.90
CA TYR A 297 -2.99 -0.88 -8.54
C TYR A 297 -4.18 -0.65 -7.62
N ASP A 298 -5.22 0.02 -8.11
CA ASP A 298 -6.42 0.26 -7.34
C ASP A 298 -7.15 -1.06 -7.05
N THR A 299 -7.75 -1.11 -5.86
CA THR A 299 -8.56 -2.26 -5.49
C THR A 299 -9.81 -2.31 -6.36
N ILE A 300 -10.03 -3.45 -7.02
CA ILE A 300 -11.31 -3.70 -7.68
C ILE A 300 -12.31 -4.12 -6.62
N VAL A 301 -13.46 -3.45 -6.60
CA VAL A 301 -14.57 -3.69 -5.67
C VAL A 301 -15.79 -4.26 -6.40
N PRO A 302 -16.58 -5.12 -5.74
CA PRO A 302 -17.79 -5.70 -6.33
C PRO A 302 -18.88 -4.63 -6.53
N GLU A 303 -19.31 -4.42 -7.78
CA GLU A 303 -20.35 -3.44 -8.12
C GLU A 303 -21.62 -3.69 -7.29
N HIS A 304 -22.06 -4.96 -7.19
CA HIS A 304 -23.28 -5.33 -6.47
C HIS A 304 -23.25 -5.00 -4.97
N ILE A 305 -22.08 -4.78 -4.37
CA ILE A 305 -21.91 -4.42 -2.96
C ILE A 305 -21.73 -2.91 -2.76
N PHE A 306 -21.00 -2.27 -3.67
CA PHE A 306 -20.62 -0.86 -3.54
C PHE A 306 -21.55 0.11 -4.29
N ASN A 307 -22.54 -0.41 -5.03
CA ASN A 307 -23.50 0.39 -5.77
C ASN A 307 -24.21 1.45 -4.90
N ASN A 308 -24.68 2.53 -5.54
CA ASN A 308 -25.29 3.68 -4.86
C ASN A 308 -26.82 3.57 -4.65
N VAL A 309 -27.42 2.40 -4.88
CA VAL A 309 -28.87 2.18 -4.73
C VAL A 309 -29.18 1.53 -3.38
N ASP A 310 -28.54 0.41 -3.09
CA ASP A 310 -28.72 -0.37 -1.86
C ASP A 310 -27.40 -0.91 -1.27
N GLY A 311 -26.27 -0.57 -1.89
CA GLY A 311 -24.92 -0.91 -1.42
C GLY A 311 -24.33 0.12 -0.45
N ILE A 312 -23.00 0.07 -0.31
CA ILE A 312 -22.22 1.01 0.52
C ILE A 312 -22.36 2.46 -0.01
N GLY A 313 -22.46 2.61 -1.34
CA GLY A 313 -22.58 3.91 -2.00
C GLY A 313 -21.35 4.79 -1.85
N TYR A 314 -21.40 5.99 -2.46
CA TYR A 314 -20.27 6.92 -2.45
C TYR A 314 -20.07 7.63 -1.13
N GLU A 315 -21.10 7.75 -0.29
CA GLU A 315 -21.03 8.40 1.03
C GLU A 315 -20.61 7.43 2.14
N GLY A 316 -20.88 6.13 1.99
CA GLY A 316 -20.70 5.13 3.04
C GLY A 316 -19.28 4.57 3.17
N TRP A 317 -18.37 4.93 2.26
CA TRP A 317 -17.03 4.34 2.15
C TRP A 317 -16.25 4.34 3.47
N ASN A 318 -16.37 5.38 4.29
CA ASN A 318 -15.61 5.55 5.53
C ASN A 318 -16.24 4.86 6.75
N THR A 319 -17.51 4.50 6.67
CA THR A 319 -18.24 3.79 7.74
C THR A 319 -18.34 2.29 7.50
N TRP A 320 -17.96 1.84 6.30
CA TRP A 320 -17.84 0.43 6.01
C TRP A 320 -16.80 -0.21 6.93
N ASN A 321 -17.15 -1.31 7.59
CA ASN A 321 -16.33 -1.98 8.58
C ASN A 321 -16.39 -3.50 8.36
N PRO A 322 -15.78 -3.99 7.27
CA PRO A 322 -15.77 -5.42 7.00
C PRO A 322 -14.99 -6.14 8.11
N VAL A 323 -15.28 -7.43 8.31
CA VAL A 323 -14.68 -8.29 9.36
C VAL A 323 -15.20 -7.99 10.77
N PHE A 324 -15.02 -6.77 11.29
CA PHE A 324 -15.38 -6.44 12.67
C PHE A 324 -16.89 -6.23 12.86
N ASP A 325 -17.61 -5.84 11.81
CA ASP A 325 -19.08 -5.83 11.80
C ASP A 325 -19.60 -6.96 10.88
N PRO A 326 -20.10 -8.09 11.44
CA PRO A 326 -20.59 -9.21 10.63
C PRO A 326 -21.89 -8.89 9.88
N ALA A 327 -22.56 -7.78 10.19
CA ALA A 327 -23.72 -7.33 9.43
C ALA A 327 -23.32 -6.64 8.12
N GLN A 328 -22.05 -6.26 7.98
CA GLN A 328 -21.54 -5.59 6.79
C GLN A 328 -20.89 -6.57 5.82
N PRO A 329 -21.05 -6.33 4.50
CA PRO A 329 -20.54 -7.23 3.49
C PRO A 329 -19.01 -7.26 3.50
N ASN A 330 -18.45 -8.47 3.39
CA ASN A 330 -17.05 -8.74 3.13
C ASN A 330 -16.95 -9.72 1.96
N VAL A 331 -17.02 -9.16 0.74
CA VAL A 331 -16.98 -9.91 -0.51
C VAL A 331 -15.73 -9.50 -1.27
N ASN A 332 -14.84 -10.45 -1.53
CA ASN A 332 -13.52 -10.21 -2.09
C ASN A 332 -13.06 -11.35 -3.03
N CYS A 333 -11.97 -11.18 -3.78
CA CYS A 333 -11.54 -12.12 -4.85
C CYS A 333 -10.05 -12.52 -4.74
N GLY A 334 -9.42 -12.30 -3.58
CA GLY A 334 -8.02 -12.63 -3.36
C GLY A 334 -7.75 -14.13 -3.16
N PRO A 335 -6.47 -14.52 -3.10
CA PRO A 335 -6.03 -15.89 -2.81
C PRO A 335 -6.47 -16.42 -1.44
N TYR A 336 -6.81 -15.53 -0.52
CA TYR A 336 -7.26 -15.87 0.83
C TYR A 336 -8.58 -15.17 1.18
N LYS A 337 -9.30 -15.75 2.14
CA LYS A 337 -10.47 -15.15 2.80
C LYS A 337 -10.15 -14.98 4.27
N PHE A 338 -10.63 -13.89 4.86
CA PHE A 338 -10.59 -13.72 6.31
C PHE A 338 -11.51 -14.74 6.98
N THR A 339 -11.01 -15.53 7.94
CA THR A 339 -11.78 -16.63 8.55
C THR A 339 -12.01 -16.50 10.04
N ASP A 340 -11.05 -15.97 10.80
CA ASP A 340 -11.18 -15.90 12.26
C ASP A 340 -10.25 -14.82 12.83
N TYR A 341 -10.53 -14.38 14.06
CA TYR A 341 -9.63 -13.51 14.82
C TYR A 341 -9.94 -13.56 16.31
N GLU A 342 -8.90 -13.28 17.10
CA GLU A 342 -9.02 -12.97 18.51
C GLU A 342 -8.20 -11.71 18.78
N ASP A 343 -8.87 -10.65 19.25
CA ASP A 343 -8.27 -9.32 19.48
C ASP A 343 -7.02 -9.42 20.35
N GLY A 344 -5.95 -8.77 19.91
CA GLY A 344 -4.64 -8.85 20.57
C GLY A 344 -3.92 -10.21 20.48
N GLU A 345 -4.51 -11.25 19.88
CA GLU A 345 -3.90 -12.57 19.75
C GLU A 345 -3.57 -12.94 18.29
N PHE A 346 -4.58 -13.06 17.42
CA PHE A 346 -4.36 -13.49 16.03
C PHE A 346 -5.42 -13.00 15.05
N TYR A 347 -5.04 -13.02 13.77
CA TYR A 347 -5.91 -12.77 12.62
C TYR A 347 -5.66 -13.88 11.60
N GLU A 348 -6.69 -14.65 11.28
CA GLU A 348 -6.58 -15.82 10.40
C GLU A 348 -7.15 -15.51 9.02
N ILE A 349 -6.36 -15.81 8.00
CA ILE A 349 -6.80 -15.87 6.61
C ILE A 349 -6.60 -17.29 6.09
N SER A 350 -7.61 -17.83 5.41
CA SER A 350 -7.62 -19.18 4.86
C SER A 350 -7.70 -19.15 3.34
N TYR A 351 -7.13 -20.17 2.70
CA TYR A 351 -7.14 -20.30 1.24
C TYR A 351 -8.55 -20.13 0.63
N ASN A 352 -8.64 -19.28 -0.40
CA ASN A 352 -9.84 -19.11 -1.20
C ASN A 352 -9.88 -20.13 -2.36
N PRO A 353 -10.80 -21.11 -2.36
CA PRO A 353 -10.93 -22.07 -3.44
C PRO A 353 -11.45 -21.48 -4.76
N LEU A 354 -12.00 -20.27 -4.74
CA LEU A 354 -12.52 -19.56 -5.92
C LEU A 354 -11.50 -18.63 -6.57
N PHE A 355 -10.29 -18.53 -6.03
CA PHE A 355 -9.24 -17.68 -6.60
C PHE A 355 -8.94 -18.08 -8.05
N HIS A 356 -8.80 -17.12 -8.97
CA HIS A 356 -8.61 -17.37 -10.41
C HIS A 356 -7.32 -18.12 -10.74
N TYR A 357 -6.31 -18.07 -9.86
CA TYR A 357 -5.09 -18.90 -9.95
C TYR A 357 -5.04 -20.02 -8.91
N ALA A 358 -6.19 -20.40 -8.36
CA ALA A 358 -6.31 -21.57 -7.49
C ALA A 358 -5.73 -22.81 -8.19
N PRO A 359 -4.76 -23.51 -7.57
CA PRO A 359 -4.30 -24.77 -8.13
C PRO A 359 -5.45 -25.79 -8.06
N ASP A 360 -5.55 -26.65 -9.08
CA ASP A 360 -6.48 -27.78 -9.04
C ASP A 360 -6.08 -28.73 -7.91
N ARG A 361 -6.90 -28.76 -6.86
CA ARG A 361 -6.72 -29.62 -5.67
C ARG A 361 -7.58 -30.89 -5.75
N SER A 362 -8.23 -31.17 -6.88
CA SER A 362 -9.06 -32.36 -7.05
C SER A 362 -8.20 -33.63 -6.91
N GLY A 363 -8.34 -34.31 -5.76
CA GLY A 363 -7.55 -35.50 -5.40
C GLY A 363 -6.74 -35.38 -4.11
N VAL A 364 -6.66 -34.19 -3.50
CA VAL A 364 -6.05 -34.00 -2.18
C VAL A 364 -7.13 -34.21 -1.11
N ILE A 365 -7.00 -35.26 -0.30
CA ILE A 365 -7.87 -35.50 0.86
C ILE A 365 -7.54 -34.42 1.91
N THR A 366 -8.38 -33.40 2.05
CA THR A 366 -8.32 -32.50 3.21
C THR A 366 -8.77 -33.27 4.44
N SER A 367 -7.82 -33.61 5.31
CA SER A 367 -8.15 -33.97 6.69
C SER A 367 -8.61 -32.69 7.39
N ASN A 368 -9.92 -32.41 7.31
CA ASN A 368 -10.54 -31.40 8.16
C ASN A 368 -10.25 -31.80 9.61
N THR A 369 -9.33 -31.09 10.25
CA THR A 369 -9.14 -31.23 11.69
C THR A 369 -10.19 -30.34 12.32
N GLU A 370 -11.39 -30.87 12.51
CA GLU A 370 -12.31 -30.29 13.49
C GLU A 370 -11.60 -30.37 14.85
N THR A 371 -11.12 -29.25 15.36
CA THR A 371 -10.59 -29.15 16.71
C THR A 371 -11.73 -29.38 17.68
N THR A 372 -11.97 -30.65 18.02
CA THR A 372 -12.86 -31.01 19.13
C THR A 372 -12.06 -30.82 20.42
N THR A 373 -12.31 -29.72 21.12
CA THR A 373 -11.70 -29.43 22.42
C THR A 373 -12.11 -30.50 23.43
N THR A 374 -11.28 -31.54 23.59
CA THR A 374 -11.47 -32.55 24.63
C THR A 374 -10.63 -32.16 25.84
N THR A 375 -11.30 -31.69 26.88
CA THR A 375 -10.68 -31.36 28.17
C THR A 375 -10.16 -32.65 28.81
N THR A 376 -8.84 -32.82 28.84
CA THR A 376 -8.18 -33.89 29.60
C THR A 376 -7.31 -33.24 30.66
N GLY A 377 -7.55 -33.57 31.93
CA GLY A 377 -6.94 -32.94 33.09
C GLY A 377 -5.42 -33.02 33.10
N VAL A 378 -4.78 -31.88 33.38
CA VAL A 378 -3.34 -31.72 33.52
C VAL A 378 -2.90 -32.25 34.89
N GLU A 379 -1.97 -33.21 34.91
CA GLU A 379 -1.18 -33.55 36.10
C GLU A 379 -0.30 -32.35 36.47
N THR A 380 -0.41 -31.92 37.73
CA THR A 380 0.32 -30.78 38.29
C THR A 380 1.81 -31.08 38.40
N VAL A 381 2.64 -30.48 37.55
CA VAL A 381 4.09 -30.38 37.77
C VAL A 381 4.35 -29.22 38.75
N PRO A 382 5.16 -29.40 39.82
CA PRO A 382 5.39 -28.34 40.80
C PRO A 382 6.19 -27.19 40.20
N PHE A 383 5.76 -25.97 40.52
CA PHE A 383 6.36 -24.69 40.15
C PHE A 383 7.83 -24.60 40.60
N ASP A 384 8.75 -24.39 39.66
CA ASP A 384 10.15 -24.04 39.92
C ASP A 384 10.32 -22.50 39.89
N PRO A 385 10.55 -21.84 41.04
CA PRO A 385 10.63 -20.38 41.13
C PRO A 385 11.95 -19.78 40.62
N VAL A 386 12.92 -20.60 40.14
CA VAL A 386 14.25 -20.11 39.72
C VAL A 386 14.29 -19.74 38.22
N LEU A 387 13.28 -20.10 37.43
CA LEU A 387 13.16 -19.73 36.01
C LEU A 387 12.21 -18.55 35.74
N ALA A 388 11.78 -17.82 36.77
CA ALA A 388 10.75 -16.78 36.68
C ALA A 388 11.29 -15.32 36.78
N ILE A 389 12.59 -15.10 36.60
CA ILE A 389 13.18 -13.74 36.57
C ILE A 389 14.15 -13.62 35.38
N VAL A 390 13.65 -13.74 34.15
CA VAL A 390 14.06 -12.98 32.94
C VAL A 390 12.92 -13.12 31.91
N ALA A 391 11.80 -12.44 32.14
CA ALA A 391 10.79 -12.19 31.09
C ALA A 391 10.26 -10.77 31.30
N GLY A 392 11.19 -9.82 31.38
CA GLY A 392 10.91 -8.39 31.37
C GLY A 392 11.22 -7.85 29.99
N ALA A 393 10.18 -7.42 29.28
CA ALA A 393 10.24 -6.52 28.13
C ALA A 393 11.19 -6.91 26.98
N VAL A 394 10.70 -7.74 26.05
CA VAL A 394 10.96 -7.52 24.62
C VAL A 394 9.63 -7.60 23.89
N GLY A 395 8.68 -6.75 24.31
CA GLY A 395 7.77 -6.20 23.32
C GLY A 395 8.64 -5.31 22.46
N ALA A 396 8.84 -5.67 21.19
CA ALA A 396 9.24 -4.69 20.21
C ALA A 396 8.02 -3.77 19.97
N ALA A 397 7.64 -3.03 21.01
CA ALA A 397 7.27 -1.66 20.81
C ALA A 397 8.52 -1.04 20.20
N VAL A 398 8.60 -1.06 18.88
CA VAL A 398 9.19 0.09 18.21
C VAL A 398 8.26 1.23 18.59
N VAL A 399 8.48 1.78 19.79
CA VAL A 399 8.26 3.20 19.98
C VAL A 399 9.22 3.79 18.97
N ILE A 400 8.72 4.05 17.76
CA ILE A 400 9.35 5.05 16.92
C ILE A 400 9.13 6.31 17.75
N LEU A 401 10.06 6.60 18.66
CA LEU A 401 10.29 7.96 19.06
C LEU A 401 10.72 8.61 17.75
N VAL A 402 9.74 9.16 17.02
CA VAL A 402 9.99 10.14 15.98
C VAL A 402 10.53 11.35 16.73
N GLY A 403 11.82 11.27 17.08
CA GLY A 403 12.55 12.38 17.63
C GLY A 403 12.89 13.30 16.48
N GLY A 404 11.95 14.16 16.11
CA GLY A 404 12.23 15.29 15.25
C GLY A 404 13.11 16.29 15.99
N PHE A 405 14.16 16.78 15.33
CA PHE A 405 14.90 17.94 15.81
C PHE A 405 14.50 19.11 14.94
N VAL A 406 14.06 20.21 15.58
CA VAL A 406 13.81 21.50 14.91
C VAL A 406 14.90 22.46 15.34
N LEU A 407 15.67 22.96 14.38
CA LEU A 407 16.63 24.04 14.61
C LEU A 407 15.94 25.37 14.33
N LEU A 408 16.07 26.33 15.24
CA LEU A 408 15.52 27.68 15.12
C LEU A 408 16.63 28.73 15.21
N ARG A 409 16.65 29.68 14.29
CA ARG A 409 17.54 30.84 14.32
C ARG A 409 17.10 31.84 15.39
N GLN A 410 18.03 32.26 16.26
CA GLN A 410 17.81 33.43 17.12
C GLN A 410 17.59 34.67 16.23
N LYS A 411 16.42 35.31 16.37
CA LYS A 411 16.11 36.61 15.75
C LYS A 411 16.98 37.73 16.29
#